data_AF-A0A958YZ65-F1
#
_entry.id   AF-A0A958YZ65-F1
#
_cell.length_a   1.000
_cell.length_b   1.000
_cell.length_c   1.000
_cell.angle_alpha   90.00
_cell.angle_beta   90.00
_cell.angle_gamma   90.00
#
_symmetry.space_group_name_H-M   'P 1'
#
loop_
_entity.id
_entity.type
_entity.pdbx_description
1 polymer ?
#
loop_
_entity_poly.entity_id
_entity_poly.type
_entity_poly.pdbx_seq_one_letter_code
_entity_poly.pdbx_strand_id
1 'polypeptide(L)'
;IFNRFAFKVLEYFEGKPIEDLNDLNYHATNVYIWYRFTLHDNTYKELINSGNIGIISNDSIKNGLLNLQALYNKLKNEEDHFRYDMEELMYTPAYEMLKMNDLIKNFTYQVSNGQDGENISLSRTNYENLLKNLKHENGFVMAIYEHTKMNAHFNEMNELCSSLIKLINEELEF
;
A
#
# COMPACT_ATOMS: atom_id res chain seq x y z
N ILE A 1 2.36 4.06 7.66
CA ILE A 1 1.23 3.38 8.36
C ILE A 1 1.21 1.89 8.03
N PHE A 2 1.16 1.51 6.74
CA PHE A 2 1.17 0.11 6.29
C PHE A 2 2.34 -0.74 6.83
N ASN A 3 3.60 -0.29 6.68
CA ASN A 3 4.76 -1.04 7.15
C ASN A 3 4.69 -1.42 8.64
N ARG A 4 4.09 -0.56 9.47
CA ARG A 4 3.95 -0.84 10.91
C ARG A 4 3.10 -2.09 11.16
N PHE A 5 2.03 -2.29 10.39
CA PHE A 5 1.19 -3.48 10.52
C PHE A 5 1.96 -4.73 10.09
N ALA A 6 2.68 -4.66 8.96
CA ALA A 6 3.47 -5.79 8.48
C ALA A 6 4.61 -6.18 9.43
N PHE A 7 5.35 -5.21 9.96
CA PHE A 7 6.37 -5.46 10.99
C PHE A 7 5.77 -6.13 12.24
N LYS A 8 4.59 -5.70 12.67
CA LYS A 8 3.91 -6.30 13.82
C LYS A 8 3.56 -7.77 13.60
N VAL A 9 3.20 -8.15 12.38
CA VAL A 9 2.95 -9.56 12.04
C VAL A 9 4.26 -10.35 11.98
N LEU A 10 5.33 -9.80 11.42
CA LEU A 10 6.63 -10.47 11.37
C LEU A 10 7.17 -10.80 12.76
N GLU A 11 6.95 -9.98 13.78
CA GLU A 11 7.32 -10.31 15.17
C GLU A 11 6.79 -11.70 15.59
N TYR A 12 5.58 -12.09 15.14
CA TYR A 12 4.98 -13.39 15.44
C TYR A 12 5.61 -14.53 14.64
N PHE A 13 6.02 -14.28 13.39
CA PHE A 13 6.83 -15.24 12.61
C PHE A 13 8.20 -15.48 13.25
N GLU A 14 8.79 -14.44 13.84
CA GLU A 14 10.08 -14.46 14.53
C GLU A 14 10.00 -15.04 15.96
N GLY A 15 8.84 -15.56 16.38
CA GLY A 15 8.68 -16.30 17.62
C GLY A 15 8.07 -15.52 18.78
N LYS A 16 7.53 -14.32 18.56
CA LYS A 16 6.69 -13.64 19.57
C LYS A 16 5.50 -14.54 19.95
N PRO A 17 5.25 -14.79 21.25
CA PRO A 17 4.11 -15.59 21.69
C PRO A 17 2.77 -14.97 21.25
N ILE A 18 1.82 -15.83 20.87
CA ILE A 18 0.45 -15.41 20.52
C ILE A 18 -0.36 -15.23 21.81
N GLU A 19 -0.19 -14.09 22.48
CA GLU A 19 -0.97 -13.73 23.68
C GLU A 19 -2.36 -13.21 23.30
N ASP A 20 -2.45 -12.42 22.24
CA ASP A 20 -3.69 -11.85 21.71
C ASP A 20 -3.85 -12.17 20.21
N LEU A 21 -4.80 -13.06 19.89
CA LEU A 21 -5.12 -13.39 18.50
C LEU A 21 -5.85 -12.25 17.77
N ASN A 22 -6.58 -11.40 18.49
CA ASN A 22 -7.27 -10.27 17.88
C ASN A 22 -6.26 -9.23 17.41
N ASP A 23 -5.19 -9.00 18.18
CA ASP A 23 -4.06 -8.14 17.79
C ASP A 23 -3.39 -8.65 16.51
N LEU A 24 -3.02 -9.94 16.47
CA LEU A 24 -2.43 -10.56 15.28
C LEU A 24 -3.36 -10.43 14.07
N ASN A 25 -4.64 -10.76 14.25
CA ASN A 25 -5.63 -10.66 13.18
C ASN A 25 -5.81 -9.23 12.68
N TYR A 26 -5.88 -8.27 13.60
CA TYR A 26 -6.00 -6.85 13.29
C TYR A 26 -4.83 -6.36 12.46
N HIS A 27 -3.60 -6.69 12.86
CA HIS A 27 -2.41 -6.31 12.12
C HIS A 27 -2.32 -7.00 10.76
N ALA A 28 -2.57 -8.30 10.67
CA ALA A 28 -2.55 -9.03 9.40
C ALA A 28 -3.61 -8.52 8.42
N THR A 29 -4.84 -8.29 8.90
CA THR A 29 -5.95 -7.84 8.05
C THR A 29 -5.73 -6.44 7.52
N ASN A 30 -5.13 -5.52 8.28
CA ASN A 30 -4.74 -4.21 7.77
C ASN A 30 -3.72 -4.28 6.62
N VAL A 31 -2.91 -5.34 6.56
CA VAL A 31 -2.00 -5.60 5.43
C VAL A 31 -2.78 -6.22 4.27
N TYR A 32 -3.72 -7.13 4.53
CA TYR A 32 -4.53 -7.76 3.49
C TYR A 32 -5.44 -6.79 2.72
N ILE A 33 -6.07 -5.80 3.38
CA ILE A 33 -7.01 -4.85 2.75
C ILE A 33 -6.26 -3.68 2.09
N TRP A 34 -5.05 -3.87 1.58
CA TRP A 34 -4.30 -2.78 0.93
C TRP A 34 -5.15 -2.11 -0.18
N TYR A 35 -4.97 -0.79 -0.34
CA TYR A 35 -5.76 0.00 -1.28
C TYR A 35 -4.90 0.48 -2.44
N ARG A 36 -5.45 0.34 -3.65
CA ARG A 36 -4.80 0.84 -4.86
C ARG A 36 -4.75 2.36 -4.87
N PHE A 37 -3.58 2.95 -5.08
CA PHE A 37 -3.45 4.39 -5.28
C PHE A 37 -3.86 4.77 -6.71
N THR A 38 -4.68 5.84 -6.83
CA THR A 38 -5.09 6.40 -8.12
C THR A 38 -4.79 7.89 -8.13
N LEU A 39 -3.93 8.31 -9.06
CA LEU A 39 -3.65 9.72 -9.28
C LEU A 39 -4.78 10.36 -10.10
N HIS A 40 -5.19 11.55 -9.68
CA HIS A 40 -6.09 12.41 -10.47
C HIS A 40 -5.26 13.38 -11.30
N ASP A 41 -4.95 13.01 -12.53
CA ASP A 41 -4.06 13.72 -13.47
C ASP A 41 -4.81 14.21 -14.74
N ASN A 42 -6.13 14.39 -14.67
CA ASN A 42 -6.98 14.70 -15.81
C ASN A 42 -6.49 15.92 -16.60
N THR A 43 -6.21 17.03 -15.93
CA THR A 43 -5.71 18.26 -16.57
C THR A 43 -4.37 18.05 -17.26
N TYR A 44 -3.46 17.28 -16.65
CA TYR A 44 -2.19 16.94 -17.28
C TYR A 44 -2.41 16.08 -18.53
N LYS A 45 -3.28 15.07 -18.46
CA LYS A 45 -3.65 14.25 -19.62
C LYS A 45 -4.27 15.07 -20.74
N GLU A 46 -5.13 16.04 -20.42
CA GLU A 46 -5.69 16.97 -21.40
C GLU A 46 -4.60 17.82 -22.07
N LEU A 47 -3.65 18.35 -21.30
CA LEU A 47 -2.50 19.11 -21.83
C LEU A 47 -1.64 18.29 -22.79
N ILE A 48 -1.38 17.02 -22.46
CA ILE A 48 -0.63 16.10 -23.33
C ILE A 48 -1.42 15.78 -24.60
N ASN A 49 -2.67 15.33 -24.44
CA ASN A 49 -3.48 14.83 -25.55
C ASN A 49 -3.88 15.93 -26.56
N SER A 50 -4.00 17.17 -26.09
CA SER A 50 -4.27 18.33 -26.96
C SER A 50 -3.02 18.90 -27.64
N GLY A 51 -1.82 18.43 -27.28
CA GLY A 51 -0.55 19.03 -27.70
C GLY A 51 -0.24 20.37 -27.03
N ASN A 52 -1.09 20.84 -26.12
CA ASN A 52 -0.94 22.13 -25.44
C ASN A 52 0.24 22.15 -24.46
N ILE A 53 0.82 21.01 -24.09
CA ILE A 53 2.06 20.99 -23.30
C ILE A 53 3.22 21.73 -23.99
N GLY A 54 3.19 21.81 -25.33
CA GLY A 54 4.18 22.58 -26.11
C GLY A 54 4.10 24.10 -25.89
N ILE A 55 2.98 24.60 -25.36
CA ILE A 55 2.78 26.03 -25.06
C ILE A 55 3.60 26.47 -23.84
N ILE A 56 3.92 25.54 -22.93
CA ILE A 56 4.76 25.84 -21.75
C ILE A 56 6.17 26.18 -22.24
N SER A 57 6.53 27.47 -22.18
CA SER A 57 7.83 27.99 -22.63
C SER A 57 8.96 27.58 -21.70
N ASN A 58 8.70 27.49 -20.40
CA ASN A 58 9.68 27.09 -19.42
C ASN A 58 9.94 25.58 -19.49
N ASP A 59 11.11 25.22 -20.03
CA ASP A 59 11.51 23.82 -20.18
C ASP A 59 11.69 23.09 -18.84
N SER A 60 12.00 23.79 -17.75
CA SER A 60 12.06 23.17 -16.42
C SER A 60 10.67 22.74 -15.93
N ILE A 61 9.64 23.56 -16.15
CA ILE A 61 8.25 23.21 -15.82
C ILE A 61 7.79 22.05 -16.70
N LYS A 62 8.03 22.14 -18.02
CA LYS A 62 7.67 21.10 -18.99
C LYS A 62 8.30 19.76 -18.63
N ASN A 63 9.62 19.73 -18.43
CA ASN A 63 10.34 18.51 -18.07
C ASN A 63 9.93 17.99 -16.69
N GLY A 64 9.67 18.88 -15.72
CA GLY A 64 9.19 18.45 -14.42
C GLY A 64 7.83 17.76 -14.49
N LEU A 65 6.88 18.26 -15.29
CA LEU A 65 5.58 17.61 -15.49
C LEU A 65 5.72 16.22 -16.15
N LEU A 66 6.58 16.10 -17.17
CA LEU A 66 6.88 14.83 -17.82
C LEU A 66 7.55 13.83 -16.86
N ASN A 67 8.49 14.31 -16.04
CA ASN A 67 9.17 13.51 -15.03
C ASN A 67 8.20 13.04 -13.93
N LEU A 68 7.25 13.89 -13.53
CA LEU A 68 6.21 13.51 -12.56
C LEU A 68 5.34 12.37 -13.10
N GLN A 69 4.99 12.39 -14.38
CA GLN A 69 4.30 11.28 -15.02
C GLN A 69 5.15 10.01 -15.07
N ALA A 70 6.45 10.13 -15.37
CA ALA A 70 7.36 8.99 -15.38
C ALA A 70 7.49 8.35 -13.98
N LEU A 71 7.57 9.16 -12.92
CA LEU A 71 7.57 8.69 -11.53
C LEU A 71 6.27 8.00 -11.15
N TYR A 72 5.13 8.56 -11.55
CA TYR A 72 3.83 7.91 -11.34
C TYR A 72 3.75 6.54 -12.04
N ASN A 73 4.21 6.44 -13.29
CA ASN A 73 4.25 5.16 -14.00
C ASN A 73 5.15 4.13 -13.30
N LYS A 74 6.31 4.56 -12.78
CA LYS A 74 7.20 3.70 -12.00
C LYS A 74 6.50 3.19 -10.73
N LEU A 75 5.84 4.07 -9.99
CA LEU A 75 5.05 3.71 -8.82
C LEU A 75 3.96 2.67 -9.18
N LYS A 76 3.23 2.86 -10.29
CA LYS A 76 2.20 1.91 -10.73
C LYS A 76 2.77 0.53 -11.06
N ASN A 77 3.95 0.47 -11.65
CA ASN A 77 4.61 -0.81 -11.94
C ASN A 77 5.00 -1.55 -10.65
N GLU A 78 5.59 -0.87 -9.66
CA GLU A 78 5.92 -1.47 -8.35
C GLU A 78 4.64 -1.94 -7.63
N GLU A 79 3.55 -1.18 -7.72
CA GLU A 79 2.26 -1.57 -7.15
C GLU A 79 1.64 -2.80 -7.84
N ASP A 80 1.79 -2.93 -9.16
CA ASP A 80 1.34 -4.11 -9.90
C ASP A 80 2.17 -5.36 -9.54
N HIS A 81 3.47 -5.20 -9.31
CA HIS A 81 4.33 -6.26 -8.76
C HIS A 81 3.89 -6.65 -7.35
N PHE A 82 3.70 -5.67 -6.47
CA PHE A 82 3.24 -5.91 -5.11
C PHE A 82 1.88 -6.64 -5.07
N ARG A 83 0.93 -6.25 -5.92
CA ARG A 83 -0.36 -6.95 -6.01
C ARG A 83 -0.18 -8.43 -6.34
N TYR A 84 0.69 -8.74 -7.30
CA TYR A 84 0.95 -10.13 -7.68
C TYR A 84 1.53 -10.93 -6.50
N ASP A 85 2.52 -10.36 -5.80
CA ASP A 85 3.10 -10.97 -4.62
C ASP A 85 2.06 -11.18 -3.50
N MET A 86 1.14 -10.23 -3.31
CA MET A 86 0.05 -10.35 -2.32
C MET A 86 -0.89 -11.51 -2.63
N GLU A 87 -1.32 -11.64 -3.89
CA GLU A 87 -2.21 -12.71 -4.33
C GLU A 87 -1.60 -14.10 -4.06
N GLU A 88 -0.32 -14.24 -4.40
CA GLU A 88 0.37 -15.52 -4.31
C GLU A 88 0.86 -15.84 -2.89
N LEU A 89 1.52 -14.89 -2.23
CA LEU A 89 2.25 -15.11 -0.99
C LEU A 89 1.38 -14.91 0.24
N MET A 90 0.36 -14.06 0.17
CA MET A 90 -0.43 -13.69 1.34
C MET A 90 -1.87 -14.21 1.28
N TYR A 91 -2.60 -13.91 0.21
CA TYR A 91 -4.02 -14.28 0.11
C TYR A 91 -4.21 -15.78 0.00
N THR A 92 -3.42 -16.46 -0.83
CA THR A 92 -3.56 -17.91 -1.00
C THR A 92 -3.36 -18.66 0.33
N PRO A 93 -2.25 -18.48 1.08
CA PRO A 93 -2.10 -19.12 2.38
C PRO A 93 -3.17 -18.72 3.40
N ALA A 94 -3.58 -17.45 3.43
CA ALA A 94 -4.62 -16.99 4.33
C ALA A 94 -5.97 -17.68 4.02
N TYR A 95 -6.37 -17.77 2.74
CA TYR A 95 -7.62 -18.41 2.32
C TYR A 95 -7.61 -19.92 2.55
N GLU A 96 -6.46 -20.58 2.44
CA GLU A 96 -6.31 -22.01 2.69
C GLU A 96 -6.36 -22.35 4.19
N MET A 97 -5.83 -21.48 5.06
CA MET A 97 -5.59 -21.80 6.47
C MET A 97 -6.55 -21.10 7.44
N LEU A 98 -7.10 -19.94 7.08
CA LEU A 98 -7.94 -19.14 7.97
C LEU A 98 -9.39 -19.12 7.49
N LYS A 99 -10.33 -19.06 8.44
CA LYS A 99 -11.75 -18.90 8.14
C LYS A 99 -12.08 -17.41 7.92
N MET A 100 -12.09 -16.98 6.66
CA MET A 100 -12.27 -15.57 6.27
C MET A 100 -13.48 -14.89 6.90
N ASN A 101 -14.62 -15.59 6.98
CA ASN A 101 -15.82 -15.01 7.60
C ASN A 101 -15.57 -14.63 9.07
N ASP A 102 -14.85 -15.46 9.83
CA ASP A 102 -14.58 -15.20 11.24
C ASP A 102 -13.53 -14.09 11.38
N LEU A 103 -12.51 -14.10 10.51
CA LEU A 103 -11.50 -13.05 10.41
C LEU A 103 -12.14 -11.68 10.17
N ILE A 104 -13.02 -11.56 9.18
CA ILE A 104 -13.64 -10.29 8.79
C ILE A 104 -14.60 -9.82 9.88
N LYS A 105 -15.44 -10.70 10.45
CA LYS A 105 -16.33 -10.35 11.56
C LYS A 105 -15.54 -9.83 12.78
N ASN A 106 -14.46 -10.51 13.14
CA ASN A 106 -13.58 -10.10 14.23
C ASN A 106 -12.91 -8.76 13.91
N PHE A 107 -12.32 -8.61 12.73
CA PHE A 107 -11.67 -7.38 12.31
C PHE A 107 -12.63 -6.18 12.33
N THR A 108 -13.82 -6.32 11.74
CA THR A 108 -14.87 -5.29 11.72
C THR A 108 -15.28 -4.90 13.14
N TYR A 109 -15.40 -5.88 14.05
CA TYR A 109 -15.65 -5.62 15.47
C TYR A 109 -14.56 -4.77 16.12
N GLN A 110 -13.28 -5.08 15.87
CA GLN A 110 -12.16 -4.31 16.40
C GLN A 110 -12.12 -2.87 15.85
N VAL A 111 -12.23 -2.67 14.53
CA VAL A 111 -12.12 -1.33 13.93
C VAL A 111 -13.34 -0.43 14.21
N SER A 112 -14.51 -1.03 14.44
CA SER A 112 -15.74 -0.29 14.74
C SER A 112 -15.97 -0.05 16.23
N ASN A 113 -15.06 -0.52 17.11
CA ASN A 113 -15.28 -0.55 18.56
C ASN A 113 -16.62 -1.23 18.93
N GLY A 114 -16.90 -2.34 18.26
CA GLY A 114 -18.08 -3.18 18.49
C GLY A 114 -19.41 -2.65 17.96
N GLN A 115 -19.41 -1.61 17.12
CA GLN A 115 -20.63 -1.11 16.46
C GLN A 115 -21.06 -1.97 15.26
N ASP A 116 -20.13 -2.74 14.69
CA ASP A 116 -20.37 -3.65 13.56
C ASP A 116 -19.48 -4.89 13.69
N GLY A 117 -19.75 -5.94 12.92
CA GLY A 117 -19.06 -7.23 13.05
C GLY A 117 -19.44 -7.99 14.33
N GLU A 118 -18.63 -8.97 14.71
CA GLU A 118 -18.89 -9.83 15.87
C GLU A 118 -17.61 -10.13 16.65
N ASN A 119 -17.68 -10.12 17.99
CA ASN A 119 -16.59 -10.54 18.87
C ASN A 119 -16.45 -12.06 18.86
N ILE A 120 -15.86 -12.58 17.79
CA ILE A 120 -15.66 -14.02 17.58
C ILE A 120 -14.28 -14.44 18.07
N SER A 121 -14.23 -15.59 18.74
CA SER A 121 -12.97 -16.27 19.06
C SER A 121 -12.35 -16.87 17.80
N LEU A 122 -11.13 -16.46 17.48
CA LEU A 122 -10.36 -16.99 16.35
C LEU A 122 -9.70 -18.33 16.70
N SER A 123 -9.49 -19.18 15.68
CA SER A 123 -8.84 -20.49 15.87
C SER A 123 -7.34 -20.33 16.08
N ARG A 124 -6.88 -20.51 17.33
CA ARG A 124 -5.44 -20.51 17.67
C ARG A 124 -4.63 -21.47 16.80
N THR A 125 -5.10 -22.70 16.63
CA THR A 125 -4.42 -23.72 15.82
C THR A 125 -4.22 -23.29 14.38
N ASN A 126 -5.19 -22.57 13.78
CA ASN A 126 -5.06 -22.10 12.40
C ASN A 126 -3.96 -21.04 12.28
N TYR A 127 -3.90 -20.09 13.22
CA TYR A 127 -2.85 -19.06 13.23
C TYR A 127 -1.48 -19.67 13.54
N GLU A 128 -1.38 -20.62 14.48
CA GLU A 128 -0.12 -21.32 14.77
C GLU A 128 0.40 -22.11 13.56
N ASN A 129 -0.48 -22.65 12.72
CA ASN A 129 -0.11 -23.30 11.47
C ASN A 129 0.28 -22.29 10.39
N LEU A 130 -0.46 -21.18 10.28
CA LEU A 130 -0.14 -20.09 9.35
C LEU A 130 1.22 -19.46 9.65
N LEU A 131 1.57 -19.30 10.94
CA LEU A 131 2.86 -18.76 11.37
C LEU A 131 4.04 -19.70 11.09
N LYS A 132 3.79 -20.94 10.66
CA LYS A 132 4.83 -21.86 10.15
C LYS A 132 4.92 -21.85 8.63
N ASN A 133 4.06 -21.09 7.95
CA ASN A 133 4.03 -21.02 6.50
C ASN A 133 5.05 -19.99 5.99
N LEU A 134 6.19 -20.49 5.53
CA LEU A 134 7.28 -19.68 4.96
C LEU A 134 6.82 -18.80 3.79
N LYS A 135 5.86 -19.26 2.99
CA LYS A 135 5.32 -18.47 1.86
C LYS A 135 4.61 -17.22 2.38
N HIS A 136 3.82 -17.39 3.44
CA HIS A 136 3.10 -16.30 4.09
C HIS A 136 4.06 -15.32 4.79
N GLU A 137 5.07 -15.83 5.49
CA GLU A 137 6.15 -15.01 6.06
C GLU A 137 6.84 -14.15 4.99
N ASN A 138 7.26 -14.77 3.89
CA ASN A 138 7.89 -14.10 2.75
C ASN A 138 6.98 -13.00 2.16
N GLY A 139 5.66 -13.22 2.14
CA GLY A 139 4.70 -12.20 1.74
C GLY A 139 4.80 -10.93 2.58
N PHE A 140 4.91 -11.05 3.90
CA PHE A 140 5.07 -9.88 4.79
C PHE A 140 6.43 -9.20 4.63
N VAL A 141 7.51 -9.96 4.38
CA VAL A 141 8.83 -9.40 4.07
C VAL A 141 8.78 -8.59 2.78
N MET A 142 8.20 -9.14 1.71
CA MET A 142 8.03 -8.46 0.44
C MET A 142 7.12 -7.23 0.57
N ALA A 143 6.05 -7.32 1.35
CA ALA A 143 5.17 -6.20 1.62
C ALA A 143 5.90 -5.01 2.26
N ILE A 144 6.81 -5.26 3.22
CA ILE A 144 7.64 -4.20 3.81
C ILE A 144 8.59 -3.60 2.79
N TYR A 145 9.25 -4.43 1.98
CA TYR A 145 10.22 -4.00 0.98
C TYR A 145 9.54 -3.13 -0.10
N GLU A 146 8.48 -3.63 -0.71
CA GLU A 146 7.80 -2.94 -1.81
C GLU A 146 7.13 -1.65 -1.33
N HIS A 147 6.48 -1.64 -0.16
CA HIS A 147 5.96 -0.39 0.38
C HIS A 147 7.04 0.61 0.75
N THR A 148 8.24 0.18 1.14
CA THR A 148 9.36 1.09 1.37
C THR A 148 9.79 1.79 0.08
N LYS A 149 9.90 1.06 -1.02
CA LYS A 149 10.17 1.67 -2.34
C LYS A 149 9.04 2.57 -2.81
N MET A 150 7.78 2.12 -2.72
CA MET A 150 6.63 2.93 -3.12
C MET A 150 6.57 4.23 -2.33
N ASN A 151 6.85 4.20 -1.01
CA ASN A 151 6.95 5.41 -0.19
C ASN A 151 8.09 6.34 -0.64
N ALA A 152 9.23 5.79 -1.07
CA ALA A 152 10.31 6.60 -1.64
C ALA A 152 9.87 7.30 -2.94
N HIS A 153 9.15 6.59 -3.82
CA HIS A 153 8.58 7.20 -5.04
C HIS A 153 7.54 8.27 -4.71
N PHE A 154 6.67 8.06 -3.72
CA PHE A 154 5.73 9.08 -3.27
C PHE A 154 6.43 10.34 -2.75
N ASN A 155 7.52 10.18 -1.99
CA ASN A 155 8.29 11.31 -1.49
C ASN A 155 8.95 12.08 -2.65
N GLU A 156 9.58 11.38 -3.59
CA GLU A 156 10.17 11.98 -4.79
C GLU A 156 9.13 12.75 -5.61
N MET A 157 7.92 12.17 -5.78
CA MET A 157 6.80 12.85 -6.45
C MET A 157 6.36 14.10 -5.69
N ASN A 158 6.28 14.07 -4.36
CA ASN A 158 5.89 15.23 -3.55
C ASN A 158 6.92 16.37 -3.63
N GLU A 159 8.21 16.05 -3.62
CA GLU A 159 9.30 17.01 -3.79
C GLU A 159 9.23 17.66 -5.17
N LEU A 160 9.04 16.86 -6.22
CA LEU A 160 8.90 17.36 -7.59
C LEU A 160 7.66 18.23 -7.76
N CYS A 161 6.51 17.83 -7.22
CA CYS A 161 5.29 18.64 -7.19
C CYS A 161 5.53 20.00 -6.52
N SER A 162 6.20 20.01 -5.36
CA SER A 162 6.50 21.24 -4.64
C SER A 162 7.41 22.17 -5.44
N SER A 163 8.43 21.62 -6.11
CA SER A 163 9.31 22.38 -7.00
C SER A 163 8.56 22.93 -8.23
N LEU A 164 7.67 22.14 -8.83
CA LEU A 164 6.86 22.56 -9.97
C LEU A 164 5.92 23.70 -9.60
N ILE A 165 5.22 23.60 -8.48
CA ILE A 165 4.33 24.66 -7.99
C ILE A 165 5.10 25.96 -7.83
N LYS A 166 6.31 25.91 -7.25
CA LYS A 166 7.17 27.08 -7.10
C LYS A 166 7.53 27.70 -8.45
N LEU A 167 8.03 26.90 -9.39
CA LEU A 167 8.43 27.38 -10.73
C LEU A 167 7.25 27.97 -11.49
N ILE A 168 6.08 27.35 -11.42
CA ILE A 168 4.86 27.85 -12.08
C ILE A 168 4.45 29.20 -11.48
N ASN A 169 4.46 29.32 -10.15
CA ASN A 169 4.13 30.59 -9.50
C ASN A 169 5.12 31.70 -9.88
N GLU A 170 6.41 31.38 -9.94
CA GLU A 170 7.44 32.31 -10.41
C GLU A 170 7.18 32.74 -11.86
N GLU A 171 6.82 31.83 -12.77
CA GLU A 171 6.51 32.18 -14.16
C GLU A 171 5.23 33.03 -14.30
N LEU A 172 4.23 32.84 -13.42
CA LEU A 172 2.97 33.61 -13.44
C LEU A 172 3.09 35.03 -12.86
N GLU A 173 4.14 35.31 -12.06
CA GLU A 173 4.41 36.65 -11.51
C GLU A 173 5.15 37.58 -12.50
N PHE A 174 5.61 37.05 -13.65
CA PHE A 174 6.23 37.80 -14.74
C PHE A 174 5.27 38.06 -15.90
#